data_AF-A0A959FVM4-F1
#
_entry.id   AF-A0A959FVM4-F1
#
_cell.length_a   1.000
_cell.length_b   1.000
_cell.length_c   1.000
_cell.angle_alpha   90.00
_cell.angle_beta   90.00
_cell.angle_gamma   90.00
#
_symmetry.space_group_name_H-M   'P 1'
#
loop_
_entity.id
_entity.type
_entity.pdbx_description
1 polymer ?
#
loop_
_entity_poly.entity_id
_entity_poly.type
_entity_poly.pdbx_seq_one_letter_code
_entity_poly.pdbx_strand_id
1 'polypeptide(L)'
;MWTLIRQGLLNQSAQILHIEDEKGKKISFKTFLSGLQQPDFADFFNQAIAASPYPALSWECRPVQQENLLDTFECVVLESPGLLGIPKGDPSAFQSYFQADQLVVDFPNLGGDAHLIVPCPRGDLKVHGHLASFCRGGDPMQVIAFWASVGK
;
A
#
# COMPACT_ATOMS: atom_id res chain seq x y z
N MET A 1 -9.53 -16.21 8.89
CA MET A 1 -9.91 -15.54 7.62
C MET A 1 -10.18 -14.07 7.91
N TRP A 2 -9.75 -13.14 7.06
CA TRP A 2 -9.94 -11.69 7.27
C TRP A 2 -11.03 -11.13 6.36
N THR A 3 -11.74 -10.12 6.84
CA THR A 3 -12.79 -9.44 6.08
C THR A 3 -12.45 -7.95 6.01
N LEU A 4 -12.40 -7.40 4.79
CA LEU A 4 -12.28 -5.96 4.58
C LEU A 4 -13.69 -5.34 4.55
N ILE A 5 -13.92 -4.34 5.39
CA ILE A 5 -15.14 -3.54 5.39
C ILE A 5 -14.84 -2.18 4.76
N ARG A 6 -15.73 -1.75 3.85
CA ARG A 6 -15.63 -0.47 3.13
C ARG A 6 -16.81 0.42 3.51
N GLN A 7 -16.53 1.67 3.84
CA GLN A 7 -17.54 2.70 4.07
C GLN A 7 -17.27 3.88 3.15
N GLY A 8 -18.20 4.17 2.23
CA GLY A 8 -18.10 5.34 1.36
C GLY A 8 -18.31 6.65 2.13
N LEU A 9 -17.61 7.70 1.70
CA LEU A 9 -17.81 9.08 2.19
C LEU A 9 -18.71 9.88 1.24
N LEU A 10 -19.25 11.01 1.75
CA LEU A 10 -20.38 11.77 1.18
C LEU A 10 -20.25 12.26 -0.28
N ASN A 11 -19.09 12.11 -0.93
CA ASN A 11 -18.88 12.51 -2.33
C ASN A 11 -18.35 11.37 -3.23
N GLN A 12 -18.36 10.12 -2.75
CA GLN A 12 -17.84 8.92 -3.44
C GLN A 12 -16.36 8.98 -3.87
N SER A 13 -15.63 10.06 -3.61
CA SER A 13 -14.20 10.20 -3.90
C SER A 13 -13.29 9.60 -2.83
N ALA A 14 -13.86 9.01 -1.79
CA ALA A 14 -13.13 8.40 -0.69
C ALA A 14 -13.88 7.21 -0.08
N GLN A 15 -13.15 6.18 0.35
CA GLN A 15 -13.66 5.09 1.17
C GLN A 15 -12.79 4.92 2.42
N ILE A 16 -13.42 4.81 3.58
CA ILE A 16 -12.79 4.37 4.81
C ILE A 16 -12.80 2.84 4.83
N LEU A 17 -11.65 2.25 5.15
CA LEU A 17 -11.43 0.83 5.23
C LEU A 17 -11.05 0.41 6.66
N HIS A 18 -11.66 -0.66 7.13
CA HIS A 18 -11.17 -1.39 8.30
C HIS A 18 -11.20 -2.89 8.05
N ILE A 19 -10.46 -3.65 8.85
CA ILE A 19 -10.32 -5.10 8.71
C ILE A 19 -10.82 -5.77 9.98
N GLU A 20 -11.64 -6.79 9.81
CA GLU A 20 -12.12 -7.66 10.88
C GLU A 20 -11.45 -9.04 10.79
N ASP A 21 -11.18 -9.63 11.95
CA ASP A 21 -10.77 -11.02 12.07
C ASP A 21 -11.94 -11.99 11.88
N GLU A 22 -11.67 -13.28 11.98
CA GLU A 22 -12.68 -14.34 11.81
C GLU A 22 -13.81 -14.32 12.85
N LYS A 23 -13.66 -13.56 13.93
CA LYS A 23 -14.67 -13.37 14.97
C LYS A 23 -15.46 -12.07 14.78
N GLY A 24 -15.24 -11.35 13.68
CA GLY A 24 -15.85 -10.05 13.41
C GLY A 24 -15.25 -8.92 14.27
N LYS A 25 -14.08 -9.12 14.89
CA LYS A 25 -13.44 -8.09 15.69
C LYS A 25 -12.48 -7.29 14.81
N LYS A 26 -12.58 -5.96 14.87
CA LYS A 26 -11.63 -5.08 14.19
C LYS A 26 -10.20 -5.32 14.69
N ILE A 27 -9.24 -5.42 13.77
CA ILE A 27 -7.83 -5.61 14.10
C ILE A 27 -7.18 -4.29 14.51
N SER A 28 -6.07 -4.34 15.25
CA SER A 28 -5.28 -3.16 15.60
C SER A 28 -4.23 -2.82 14.54
N PHE A 29 -3.64 -1.63 14.61
CA PHE A 29 -2.47 -1.27 13.80
C PHE A 29 -1.30 -2.24 14.00
N LYS A 30 -1.03 -2.68 15.24
CA LYS A 30 -0.01 -3.69 15.53
C LYS A 30 -0.24 -4.98 14.74
N THR A 31 -1.46 -5.48 14.75
CA THR A 31 -1.84 -6.70 14.03
C THR A 31 -1.78 -6.49 12.53
N PHE A 32 -2.22 -5.34 12.03
CA PHE A 32 -2.13 -4.99 10.62
C PHE A 32 -0.68 -4.97 10.12
N LEU A 33 0.22 -4.23 10.79
CA LEU A 33 1.63 -4.14 10.40
C LEU A 33 2.33 -5.49 10.46
N SER A 34 2.12 -6.27 11.53
CA SER A 34 2.66 -7.63 11.65
C SER A 34 2.08 -8.56 10.56
N GLY A 35 0.81 -8.36 10.21
CA GLY A 35 0.13 -9.07 9.13
C GLY A 35 0.73 -8.78 7.78
N LEU A 36 1.00 -7.51 7.44
CA LEU A 36 1.61 -7.15 6.14
C LEU A 36 2.96 -7.84 5.90
N GLN A 37 3.67 -8.24 6.95
CA GLN A 37 4.92 -9.02 6.83
C GLN A 37 4.69 -10.51 6.50
N GLN A 38 3.45 -11.00 6.55
CA GLN A 38 3.06 -12.36 6.19
C GLN A 38 2.49 -12.39 4.77
N PRO A 39 2.97 -13.28 3.87
CA PRO A 39 2.54 -13.32 2.47
C PRO A 39 1.02 -13.38 2.26
N ASP A 40 0.31 -14.23 3.00
CA ASP A 40 -1.14 -14.41 2.82
C ASP A 40 -1.94 -13.15 3.16
N PHE A 41 -1.54 -12.43 4.21
CA PHE A 41 -2.22 -11.19 4.60
C PHE A 41 -1.81 -10.03 3.69
N ALA A 42 -0.55 -9.97 3.28
CA ALA A 42 -0.08 -9.00 2.29
C ALA A 42 -0.84 -9.12 0.96
N ASP A 43 -1.02 -10.35 0.48
CA ASP A 43 -1.79 -10.64 -0.72
C ASP A 43 -3.27 -10.29 -0.54
N PHE A 44 -3.89 -10.70 0.58
CA PHE A 44 -5.26 -10.29 0.94
C PHE A 44 -5.44 -8.77 0.89
N PHE A 45 -4.53 -8.01 1.54
CA PHE A 45 -4.62 -6.57 1.59
C PHE A 45 -4.37 -5.94 0.20
N ASN A 46 -3.43 -6.48 -0.57
CA ASN A 46 -3.21 -6.05 -1.94
C ASN A 46 -4.45 -6.21 -2.82
N GLN A 47 -5.10 -7.38 -2.77
CA GLN A 47 -6.34 -7.64 -3.52
C GLN A 47 -7.43 -6.65 -3.11
N ALA A 48 -7.50 -6.31 -1.82
CA ALA A 48 -8.38 -5.27 -1.30
C ALA A 48 -8.09 -3.89 -1.94
N ILE A 49 -6.84 -3.45 -2.04
CA ILE A 49 -6.50 -2.19 -2.69
C ILE A 49 -6.78 -2.26 -4.21
N ALA A 50 -6.43 -3.37 -4.86
CA ALA A 50 -6.66 -3.60 -6.29
C ALA A 50 -8.15 -3.55 -6.68
N ALA A 51 -9.02 -4.08 -5.81
CA ALA A 51 -10.47 -4.09 -5.97
C ALA A 51 -11.15 -2.73 -5.69
N SER A 52 -10.39 -1.68 -5.33
CA SER A 52 -10.92 -0.32 -5.23
C SER A 52 -11.55 0.11 -6.57
N PRO A 53 -12.70 0.81 -6.57
CA PRO A 53 -13.33 1.29 -7.79
C PRO A 53 -12.54 2.41 -8.48
N TYR A 54 -11.58 3.04 -7.78
CA TYR A 54 -10.85 4.19 -8.29
C TYR A 54 -9.78 3.79 -9.30
N PRO A 55 -9.79 4.34 -10.53
CA PRO A 55 -8.77 4.04 -11.54
C PRO A 55 -7.35 4.32 -11.04
N ALA A 56 -7.17 5.44 -10.34
CA ALA A 56 -5.97 5.76 -9.58
C ALA A 56 -6.36 6.24 -8.17
N LEU A 57 -5.54 5.90 -7.18
CA LEU A 57 -5.83 6.19 -5.77
C LEU A 57 -4.58 6.52 -4.96
N SER A 58 -4.79 7.27 -3.88
CA SER A 58 -3.89 7.40 -2.75
C SER A 58 -4.41 6.56 -1.58
N TRP A 59 -3.49 6.04 -0.78
CA TRP A 59 -3.79 5.30 0.45
C TRP A 59 -3.19 6.04 1.63
N GLU A 60 -4.01 6.32 2.64
CA GLU A 60 -3.64 7.12 3.79
C GLU A 60 -4.07 6.43 5.08
N CYS A 61 -3.22 6.53 6.11
CA CYS A 61 -3.55 6.14 7.48
C CYS A 61 -3.47 7.38 8.38
N ARG A 62 -4.20 7.37 9.49
CA ARG A 62 -3.94 8.34 10.56
C ARG A 62 -2.51 8.16 11.10
N PRO A 63 -1.91 9.18 11.75
CA PRO A 63 -0.62 9.04 12.41
C PRO A 63 -0.63 7.95 13.49
N VAL A 64 0.36 7.06 13.46
CA VAL A 64 0.54 5.96 14.42
C VAL A 64 1.87 6.14 15.15
N GLN A 65 1.83 5.96 16.46
CA GLN A 65 2.97 5.99 17.39
C GLN A 65 2.91 4.76 18.30
N GLN A 66 3.92 4.53 19.13
CA GLN A 66 3.96 3.35 20.00
C GLN A 66 2.76 3.29 20.96
N GLU A 67 2.31 4.44 21.44
CA GLU A 67 1.24 4.59 22.42
C GLU A 67 -0.14 4.24 21.84
N ASN A 68 -0.32 4.39 20.52
CA ASN A 68 -1.59 4.18 19.84
C ASN A 68 -1.56 3.00 18.85
N LEU A 69 -0.50 2.18 18.90
CA LEU A 69 -0.29 1.01 18.03
C LEU A 69 -1.35 -0.10 18.27
N LEU A 70 -1.95 -0.14 19.46
CA LEU A 70 -3.00 -1.11 19.81
C LEU A 70 -4.41 -0.64 19.46
N ASP A 71 -4.57 0.61 19.03
CA ASP A 71 -5.84 1.09 18.52
C ASP A 71 -6.24 0.36 17.24
N THR A 72 -7.54 0.39 16.95
CA THR A 72 -8.14 -0.14 15.73
C THR A 72 -7.45 0.38 14.48
N PHE A 73 -7.09 -0.52 13.57
CA PHE A 73 -6.63 -0.19 12.23
C PHE A 73 -7.77 0.42 11.41
N GLU A 74 -7.47 1.57 10.81
CA GLU A 74 -8.34 2.24 9.85
C GLU A 74 -7.45 2.97 8.83
N CYS A 75 -7.85 2.91 7.56
CA CYS A 75 -7.21 3.68 6.50
C CYS A 75 -8.25 4.24 5.53
N VAL A 76 -7.83 5.19 4.69
CA VAL A 76 -8.64 5.78 3.64
C VAL A 76 -8.01 5.47 2.30
N VAL A 77 -8.85 5.11 1.34
CA VAL A 77 -8.48 5.14 -0.08
C VAL A 77 -9.20 6.31 -0.74
N LEU A 78 -8.44 7.16 -1.40
CA LEU A 78 -8.90 8.41 -2.01
C LEU A 78 -8.73 8.32 -3.52
N GLU A 79 -9.75 8.69 -4.28
CA GLU A 79 -9.63 8.82 -5.72
C GLU A 79 -8.59 9.90 -6.05
N SER A 80 -7.66 9.58 -6.96
CA SER A 80 -6.55 10.47 -7.32
C SER A 80 -6.43 10.58 -8.85
N PRO A 81 -7.39 11.24 -9.51
CA PRO A 81 -7.46 11.27 -10.97
C PRO A 81 -6.23 11.92 -11.62
N GLY A 82 -5.54 12.83 -10.92
CA GLY A 82 -4.30 13.45 -11.39
C GLY A 82 -3.17 12.44 -11.65
N LEU A 83 -3.18 11.28 -10.99
CA LEU A 83 -2.19 10.22 -11.22
C LEU A 83 -2.41 9.45 -12.52
N LEU A 84 -3.59 9.54 -13.14
CA LEU A 84 -3.86 8.92 -14.44
C LEU A 84 -3.03 9.52 -15.58
N GLY A 85 -2.54 10.75 -15.39
CA GLY A 85 -1.60 11.39 -16.30
C GLY A 85 -0.18 10.81 -16.24
N ILE A 86 0.10 9.87 -15.34
CA ILE A 86 1.42 9.24 -15.17
C ILE A 86 1.40 7.87 -15.86
N PRO A 87 1.86 7.76 -17.11
CA PRO A 87 1.69 6.54 -17.90
C PRO A 87 2.62 5.39 -17.46
N LYS A 88 3.72 5.70 -16.75
CA LYS A 88 4.70 4.73 -16.26
C LYS A 88 5.54 5.33 -15.14
N GLY A 89 6.14 4.47 -14.32
CA GLY A 89 7.18 4.88 -13.38
C GLY A 89 8.42 5.40 -14.11
N ASP A 90 9.16 6.31 -13.47
CA ASP A 90 10.46 6.81 -13.92
C ASP A 90 11.58 6.24 -13.02
N PRO A 91 12.31 5.20 -13.48
CA PRO A 91 13.38 4.62 -12.70
C PRO A 91 14.55 5.57 -12.44
N SER A 92 14.73 6.62 -13.25
CA SER A 92 15.85 7.54 -13.08
C SER A 92 15.76 8.33 -11.76
N ALA A 93 14.55 8.53 -11.24
CA ALA A 93 14.29 9.23 -9.99
C ALA A 93 14.97 8.58 -8.77
N PHE A 94 15.14 7.26 -8.79
CA PHE A 94 15.69 6.49 -7.67
C PHE A 94 16.80 5.54 -8.09
N GLN A 95 17.43 5.79 -9.24
CA GLN A 95 18.42 4.89 -9.83
C GLN A 95 19.56 4.52 -8.87
N SER A 96 20.03 5.48 -8.06
CA SER A 96 21.11 5.26 -7.10
C SER A 96 20.76 4.31 -5.95
N TYR A 97 19.47 4.09 -5.70
CA TYR A 97 19.00 3.23 -4.61
C TYR A 97 18.70 1.81 -5.08
N PHE A 98 18.38 1.62 -6.36
CA PHE A 98 18.05 0.31 -6.89
C PHE A 98 19.24 -0.65 -6.85
N GLN A 99 18.95 -1.89 -6.48
CA GLN A 99 19.91 -2.99 -6.41
C GLN A 99 19.38 -4.16 -7.24
N ALA A 100 20.24 -4.81 -8.02
CA ALA A 100 19.83 -5.79 -9.02
C ALA A 100 18.98 -6.95 -8.45
N ASP A 101 19.29 -7.39 -7.23
CA ASP A 101 18.65 -8.55 -6.59
C ASP A 101 17.51 -8.18 -5.63
N GLN A 102 17.17 -6.88 -5.52
CA GLN A 102 16.09 -6.42 -4.64
C GLN A 102 14.77 -6.28 -5.39
N LEU A 103 13.68 -6.68 -4.74
CA LEU A 103 12.32 -6.46 -5.24
C LEU A 103 11.84 -5.04 -4.92
N VAL A 104 12.21 -4.55 -3.74
CA VAL A 104 11.77 -3.28 -3.17
C VAL A 104 12.95 -2.71 -2.39
N VAL A 105 13.15 -1.40 -2.51
CA VAL A 105 14.13 -0.66 -1.72
C VAL A 105 13.41 0.24 -0.74
N ASP A 106 14.03 0.46 0.42
CA ASP A 106 13.55 1.32 1.49
C ASP A 106 14.71 2.22 1.92
N PHE A 107 14.51 3.53 1.81
CA PHE A 107 15.52 4.53 2.11
C PHE A 107 14.87 5.85 2.55
N PRO A 108 15.57 6.69 3.34
CA PRO A 108 15.06 8.01 3.70
C PRO A 108 14.81 8.90 2.47
N ASN A 109 13.78 9.73 2.51
CA ASN A 109 13.57 10.78 1.53
C ASN A 109 14.69 11.84 1.59
N LEU A 110 14.71 12.79 0.65
CA LEU A 110 15.74 13.83 0.59
C LEU A 110 15.82 14.69 1.88
N GLY A 111 14.70 14.90 2.56
CA GLY A 111 14.64 15.64 3.82
C GLY A 111 15.08 14.83 5.05
N GLY A 112 15.15 13.51 4.94
CA GLY A 112 15.43 12.59 6.04
C GLY A 112 14.29 12.47 7.07
N ASP A 113 13.09 12.97 6.76
CA ASP A 113 11.92 13.01 7.64
C ASP A 113 10.81 12.02 7.25
N ALA A 114 11.02 11.28 6.16
CA ALA A 114 10.18 10.16 5.75
C ALA A 114 11.01 9.02 5.18
N HIS A 115 10.46 7.81 5.21
CA HIS A 115 10.98 6.67 4.46
C HIS A 115 10.23 6.49 3.15
N LEU A 116 10.96 6.21 2.08
CA LEU A 116 10.43 5.90 0.76
C LEU A 116 10.58 4.40 0.53
N ILE A 117 9.44 3.72 0.38
CA ILE A 117 9.37 2.31 0.00
C ILE A 117 9.05 2.27 -1.49
N VAL A 118 10.02 1.83 -2.30
CA VAL A 118 9.95 1.93 -3.75
C VAL A 118 10.15 0.56 -4.40
N PRO A 119 9.18 0.04 -5.17
CA PRO A 119 9.38 -1.16 -5.96
C PRO A 119 10.47 -0.94 -7.01
N CYS A 120 11.43 -1.88 -7.10
CA CYS A 120 12.47 -1.83 -8.11
C CYS A 120 11.88 -1.97 -9.53
N PRO A 121 12.45 -1.32 -10.55
CA PRO A 121 11.94 -1.37 -11.91
C PRO A 121 12.06 -2.79 -12.48
N ARG A 122 10.93 -3.48 -12.65
CA ARG A 122 10.85 -4.86 -13.13
C ARG A 122 9.63 -5.04 -14.02
N GLY A 123 9.76 -5.68 -15.17
CA GLY A 123 8.64 -5.89 -16.09
C GLY A 123 8.13 -4.60 -16.74
N ASP A 124 6.83 -4.50 -16.98
CA ASP A 124 6.21 -3.33 -17.62
C ASP A 124 6.13 -2.15 -16.64
N LEU A 125 6.90 -1.09 -16.89
CA LEU A 125 6.95 0.12 -16.05
C LEU A 125 5.62 0.85 -15.91
N LYS A 126 4.62 0.57 -16.75
CA LYS A 126 3.26 1.12 -16.61
C LYS A 126 2.62 0.75 -15.27
N VAL A 127 2.99 -0.40 -14.70
CA VAL A 127 2.47 -0.83 -13.39
C VAL A 127 3.03 0.02 -12.25
N HIS A 128 4.20 0.65 -12.42
CA HIS A 128 4.85 1.49 -11.42
C HIS A 128 4.43 2.98 -11.48
N GLY A 129 3.43 3.34 -12.29
CA GLY A 129 2.97 4.73 -12.41
C GLY A 129 2.25 5.25 -11.15
N HIS A 130 1.46 4.40 -10.48
CA HIS A 130 0.76 4.71 -9.24
C HIS A 130 0.32 3.43 -8.51
N LEU A 131 -0.03 3.54 -7.22
CA LEU A 131 -0.35 2.41 -6.35
C LEU A 131 -1.45 1.50 -6.92
N ALA A 132 -2.55 2.07 -7.43
CA ALA A 132 -3.63 1.25 -8.01
C ALA A 132 -3.19 0.40 -9.21
N SER A 133 -2.31 0.93 -10.08
CA SER A 133 -1.76 0.20 -11.22
C SER A 133 -0.85 -0.93 -10.73
N PHE A 134 -0.02 -0.61 -9.74
CA PHE A 134 0.92 -1.55 -9.14
C PHE A 134 0.19 -2.72 -8.45
N CYS A 135 -0.82 -2.46 -7.64
CA CYS A 135 -1.60 -3.50 -6.96
C CYS A 135 -2.36 -4.43 -7.93
N ARG A 136 -2.74 -3.93 -9.12
CA ARG A 136 -3.51 -4.68 -10.13
C ARG A 136 -2.66 -5.45 -11.12
N GLY A 137 -1.45 -4.96 -11.44
CA GLY A 137 -0.62 -5.49 -12.51
C GLY A 137 0.83 -5.79 -12.12
N GLY A 138 1.25 -5.44 -10.91
CA GLY A 138 2.60 -5.69 -10.42
C GLY A 138 2.90 -7.18 -10.28
N ASP A 139 4.20 -7.52 -10.33
CA ASP A 139 4.67 -8.88 -10.07
C ASP A 139 4.25 -9.31 -8.65
N PRO A 140 3.62 -10.49 -8.47
CA PRO A 140 3.08 -10.90 -7.17
C PRO A 140 4.12 -10.96 -6.05
N MET A 141 5.34 -11.42 -6.35
CA MET A 141 6.41 -11.48 -5.35
C MET A 141 6.86 -10.07 -4.95
N GLN A 142 6.98 -9.16 -5.92
CA GLN A 142 7.30 -7.76 -5.66
C GLN A 142 6.23 -7.05 -4.83
N VAL A 143 4.96 -7.29 -5.13
CA VAL A 143 3.81 -6.72 -4.41
C VAL A 143 3.80 -7.19 -2.94
N ILE A 144 4.01 -8.48 -2.70
CA ILE A 144 4.11 -9.02 -1.35
C ILE A 144 5.31 -8.40 -0.62
N ALA A 145 6.47 -8.31 -1.27
CA ALA A 145 7.66 -7.67 -0.68
C ALA A 145 7.43 -6.18 -0.37
N PHE A 146 6.66 -5.47 -1.20
CA PHE A 146 6.31 -4.06 -0.99
C PHE A 146 5.49 -3.90 0.29
N TRP A 147 4.40 -4.64 0.42
CA TRP A 147 3.58 -4.59 1.63
C TRP A 147 4.32 -5.07 2.87
N ALA A 148 5.15 -6.11 2.75
CA ALA A 148 6.01 -6.54 3.84
C ALA A 148 6.99 -5.46 4.29
N SER A 149 7.50 -4.63 3.37
CA SER A 149 8.34 -3.47 3.73
C SER A 149 7.54 -2.36 4.41
N VAL A 150 6.28 -2.14 4.01
CA VAL A 150 5.38 -1.17 4.66
C VAL A 150 5.04 -1.58 6.10
N GLY A 151 5.01 -2.87 6.39
CA GLY A 151 4.71 -3.41 7.72
C GLY A 151 5.88 -3.39 8.72
N LYS A 152 7.10 -3.01 8.32
CA LYS A 152 8.29 -2.99 9.19
C LYS A 152 8.29 -1.79 10.13
#